data_AF-A0A239GKM4-F1
#
_entry.id   AF-A0A239GKM4-F1
#
_cell.length_a   1.000
_cell.length_b   1.000
_cell.length_c   1.000
_cell.angle_alpha   90.00
_cell.angle_beta   90.00
_cell.angle_gamma   90.00
#
_symmetry.space_group_name_H-M   'P 1'
#
loop_
_entity.id
_entity.type
_entity.pdbx_description
1 polymer ?
#
loop_
_entity_poly.entity_id
_entity_poly.type
_entity_poly.pdbx_seq_one_letter_code
_entity_poly.pdbx_strand_id
1 'polypeptide(L)'
;MTDLVTSKKPALPVPGLGKELASTVPTDELPVVRFGMAIILIAFGGLLAWSTFAPLAKGVVASGTLVVDSNRKSIQHLEGGIVSEILVRDGDAVKAGQVLMRLDEVSSQAQRDVLYGQFLAAKAKEARLIAERERNEKISWPAELTPGTDDNARKTSIRSNEEQLFDSRRLTLAGQLSIYEQRVKQLEEQIKGYEAQVIANTDQIRLIDDELEGLQQLFDKGYASKTRLLQLQRERAELDGARGNYEGEIARSRMQIGEARLQILQVRKSFEEDVADKLREAQQQIFDLEDRLTSANDVLQRREVKAPGDGIIVGLRVHTLGGVVRGGETIMDLVPSHERLIVEAMVSPNDIDNMAVGLEAEVRFSALSTRMVPILTGTVMQVDADVTTDQRGNRYYLARVIVPEDQLSKLGGQKIVPGMPTEVLVKAGERTLLEYLTKPLTDSFFRAFKEV
;
A
#
# COMPACT_ATOMS: atom_id res chain seq x y z
N MET A 1 9.35 98.49 74.74
CA MET A 1 10.62 98.40 75.50
C MET A 1 11.46 97.32 74.86
N THR A 2 12.70 97.53 74.40
CA THR A 2 13.40 98.79 74.01
C THR A 2 14.73 98.39 73.36
N ASP A 3 14.82 98.55 72.03
CA ASP A 3 15.99 98.83 71.17
C ASP A 3 17.41 98.21 71.35
N LEU A 4 18.19 98.40 70.27
CA LEU A 4 19.65 98.26 70.10
C LEU A 4 20.21 96.84 69.84
N VAL A 5 21.34 96.65 69.13
CA VAL A 5 21.89 97.18 67.84
C VAL A 5 23.21 96.41 67.55
N THR A 6 23.73 96.45 66.32
CA THR A 6 24.78 95.54 65.79
C THR A 6 26.25 96.01 65.94
N SER A 7 27.20 95.08 65.78
CA SER A 7 28.64 95.35 65.55
C SER A 7 29.34 94.22 64.75
N LYS A 8 30.54 94.45 64.19
CA LYS A 8 31.16 93.67 63.09
C LYS A 8 32.71 93.66 63.13
N LYS A 9 33.38 92.55 62.73
CA LYS A 9 34.86 92.43 62.56
C LYS A 9 35.32 91.51 61.38
N PRO A 10 36.60 91.51 60.94
CA PRO A 10 37.06 91.06 59.60
C PRO A 10 38.13 89.93 59.55
N ALA A 11 38.83 89.75 58.40
CA ALA A 11 39.66 88.59 58.00
C ALA A 11 41.21 88.83 57.87
N LEU A 12 42.00 87.87 57.33
CA LEU A 12 43.48 87.77 57.37
C LEU A 12 44.18 87.26 56.05
N PRO A 13 45.53 87.36 55.85
CA PRO A 13 46.24 87.27 54.54
C PRO A 13 47.36 86.17 54.39
N VAL A 14 48.22 86.24 53.33
CA VAL A 14 49.13 85.18 52.80
C VAL A 14 50.52 85.66 52.27
N PRO A 15 51.56 84.79 52.19
CA PRO A 15 52.73 84.87 51.27
C PRO A 15 53.08 83.50 50.58
N GLY A 16 54.04 83.33 49.64
CA GLY A 16 54.85 84.25 48.81
C GLY A 16 56.27 83.73 48.37
N LEU A 17 56.45 83.16 47.16
CA LEU A 17 57.73 82.77 46.48
C LEU A 17 57.47 82.51 44.95
N GLY A 18 58.36 82.15 44.00
CA GLY A 18 59.82 81.88 43.87
C GLY A 18 60.15 81.34 42.43
N LYS A 19 61.38 81.44 41.86
CA LYS A 19 61.66 81.04 40.42
C LYS A 19 63.14 80.90 39.98
N GLU A 20 63.48 79.88 39.16
CA GLU A 20 64.63 79.72 38.20
C GLU A 20 64.55 78.30 37.53
N LEU A 21 65.38 77.75 36.61
CA LEU A 21 66.60 78.08 35.80
C LEU A 21 66.62 77.17 34.50
N ALA A 22 67.55 77.34 33.52
CA ALA A 22 67.70 76.44 32.33
C ALA A 22 69.05 76.56 31.55
N SER A 23 69.49 75.52 30.81
CA SER A 23 70.59 75.53 29.79
C SER A 23 70.52 74.30 28.82
N THR A 24 71.36 74.23 27.75
CA THR A 24 71.14 73.39 26.54
C THR A 24 72.38 72.68 25.94
N VAL A 25 72.18 71.57 25.18
CA VAL A 25 73.19 70.80 24.38
C VAL A 25 72.53 70.13 23.13
N PRO A 26 73.20 69.95 21.97
CA PRO A 26 72.63 69.34 20.74
C PRO A 26 73.17 67.93 20.33
N THR A 27 72.44 67.21 19.45
CA THR A 27 72.71 65.83 18.97
C THR A 27 72.25 65.60 17.51
N ASP A 28 72.64 64.49 16.86
CA ASP A 28 72.18 64.03 15.52
C ASP A 28 71.98 62.48 15.51
N GLU A 29 70.92 61.95 14.86
CA GLU A 29 70.27 60.67 15.30
C GLU A 29 69.90 59.63 14.21
N LEU A 30 70.23 59.87 12.94
CA LEU A 30 69.74 59.09 11.78
C LEU A 30 69.77 57.53 11.84
N PRO A 31 70.80 56.82 12.36
CA PRO A 31 70.84 55.35 12.28
C PRO A 31 69.81 54.65 13.20
N VAL A 32 69.42 55.28 14.31
CA VAL A 32 68.47 54.68 15.29
C VAL A 32 67.09 54.47 14.65
N VAL A 33 66.65 55.43 13.85
CA VAL A 33 65.34 55.44 13.17
C VAL A 33 65.15 54.22 12.26
N ARG A 34 66.19 53.81 11.53
CA ARG A 34 66.12 52.68 10.60
C ARG A 34 65.99 51.33 11.32
N PHE A 35 66.67 51.17 12.45
CA PHE A 35 66.57 49.96 13.26
C PHE A 35 65.17 49.82 13.90
N GLY A 36 64.62 50.92 14.44
CA GLY A 36 63.25 50.94 14.93
C GLY A 36 62.21 50.60 13.86
N MET A 37 62.37 51.13 12.63
CA MET A 37 61.46 50.85 11.52
C MET A 37 61.45 49.37 11.09
N ALA A 38 62.62 48.70 11.13
CA ALA A 38 62.70 47.26 10.84
C ALA A 38 62.01 46.40 11.91
N ILE A 39 62.14 46.76 13.20
CA ILE A 39 61.44 46.09 14.31
C ILE A 39 59.92 46.24 14.15
N ILE A 40 59.44 47.44 13.81
CA ILE A 40 58.01 47.70 13.56
C ILE A 40 57.47 46.83 12.43
N LEU A 41 58.20 46.71 11.31
CA LEU A 41 57.79 45.86 10.18
C LEU A 41 57.69 44.38 10.56
N ILE A 42 58.66 43.85 11.32
CA ILE A 42 58.65 42.45 11.75
C ILE A 42 57.51 42.19 12.76
N ALA A 43 57.33 43.09 13.74
CA ALA A 43 56.26 42.97 14.73
C ALA A 43 54.86 43.05 14.09
N PHE A 44 54.65 44.02 13.20
CA PHE A 44 53.37 44.21 12.52
C PHE A 44 53.06 43.10 11.52
N GLY A 45 54.06 42.68 10.72
CA GLY A 45 53.93 41.55 9.80
C GLY A 45 53.67 40.21 10.51
N GLY A 46 54.37 39.96 11.61
CA GLY A 46 54.16 38.76 12.44
C GLY A 46 52.77 38.74 13.10
N LEU A 47 52.30 39.89 13.61
CA LEU A 47 50.97 40.01 14.20
C LEU A 47 49.86 39.84 13.15
N LEU A 48 50.03 40.41 11.95
CA LEU A 48 49.10 40.18 10.82
C LEU A 48 49.06 38.71 10.40
N ALA A 49 50.22 38.05 10.23
CA ALA A 49 50.29 36.64 9.87
C ALA A 49 49.65 35.74 10.94
N TRP A 50 49.88 36.01 12.22
CA TRP A 50 49.19 35.32 13.31
C TRP A 50 47.69 35.58 13.29
N SER A 51 47.25 36.83 13.05
CA SER A 51 45.84 37.22 12.94
C SER A 51 45.09 36.51 11.81
N THR A 52 45.78 36.12 10.73
CA THR A 52 45.23 35.31 9.62
C THR A 52 45.19 33.80 9.87
N PHE A 53 45.96 33.27 10.83
CA PHE A 53 46.08 31.82 11.05
C PHE A 53 45.62 31.35 12.45
N ALA A 54 45.35 32.25 13.39
CA ALA A 54 44.82 31.90 14.70
C ALA A 54 43.30 31.67 14.63
N PRO A 55 42.81 30.43 14.87
CA PRO A 55 41.38 30.15 14.94
C PRO A 55 40.79 30.67 16.26
N LEU A 56 39.64 31.32 16.16
CA LEU A 56 38.79 31.70 17.27
C LEU A 56 37.49 30.89 17.17
N ALA A 57 37.22 30.08 18.20
CA ALA A 57 35.97 29.32 18.30
C ALA A 57 34.76 30.27 18.26
N LYS A 58 33.78 29.94 17.41
CA LYS A 58 32.58 30.74 17.18
C LYS A 58 31.40 30.02 17.82
N GLY A 59 30.91 30.54 18.94
CA GLY A 59 29.78 29.98 19.68
C GLY A 59 28.52 30.83 19.56
N VAL A 60 27.37 30.21 19.31
CA VAL A 60 26.05 30.83 19.46
C VAL A 60 25.47 30.39 20.80
N VAL A 61 25.18 31.33 21.69
CA VAL A 61 24.50 31.06 22.97
C VAL A 61 23.00 31.34 22.81
N ALA A 62 22.18 30.35 23.12
CA ALA A 62 20.73 30.42 23.07
C ALA A 62 20.13 29.94 24.41
N SER A 63 19.15 30.68 24.94
CA SER A 63 18.31 30.19 26.03
C SER A 63 17.29 29.22 25.46
N GLY A 64 17.18 28.02 26.03
CA GLY A 64 16.24 27.01 25.57
C GLY A 64 15.39 26.42 26.69
N THR A 65 14.32 25.75 26.30
CA THR A 65 13.50 24.92 27.20
C THR A 65 13.52 23.48 26.74
N LEU A 66 13.65 22.55 27.68
CA LEU A 66 13.46 21.14 27.39
C LEU A 66 11.98 20.88 27.09
N VAL A 67 11.68 20.37 25.90
CA VAL A 67 10.35 19.90 25.52
C VAL A 67 10.40 18.41 25.19
N VAL A 68 9.25 17.77 25.18
CA VAL A 68 9.10 16.41 24.64
C VAL A 68 8.70 16.53 23.17
N ASP A 69 9.21 15.66 22.31
CA ASP A 69 8.83 15.55 20.89
C ASP A 69 7.44 14.90 20.73
N SER A 70 6.43 15.52 21.36
CA SER A 70 5.09 15.00 21.62
C SER A 70 4.16 15.09 20.41
N ASN A 71 4.50 14.35 19.36
CA ASN A 71 3.65 14.18 18.18
C ASN A 71 2.47 13.25 18.51
N ARG A 72 1.39 13.84 19.06
CA ARG A 72 0.12 13.17 19.38
C ARG A 72 -0.40 12.37 18.18
N LYS A 73 -0.72 11.09 18.40
CA LYS A 73 -1.23 10.19 17.37
C LYS A 73 -2.75 10.07 17.48
N SER A 74 -3.47 10.85 16.69
CA SER A 74 -4.93 10.77 16.58
C SER A 74 -5.39 9.41 16.05
N ILE A 75 -6.29 8.75 16.78
CA ILE A 75 -6.85 7.44 16.45
C ILE A 75 -8.25 7.65 15.83
N GLN A 76 -8.40 7.17 14.58
CA GLN A 76 -9.60 7.28 13.77
C GLN A 76 -10.06 5.88 13.32
N HIS A 77 -11.34 5.71 12.98
CA HIS A 77 -11.83 4.51 12.29
C HIS A 77 -12.24 4.86 10.86
N LEU A 78 -11.80 4.08 9.87
CA LEU A 78 -11.96 4.42 8.45
C LEU A 78 -13.43 4.35 8.01
N GLU A 79 -14.12 3.27 8.37
CA GLU A 79 -15.50 3.00 7.95
C GLU A 79 -16.57 3.64 8.87
N GLY A 80 -16.18 4.08 10.07
CA GLY A 80 -17.13 4.40 11.15
C GLY A 80 -17.86 3.16 11.70
N GLY A 81 -18.92 3.35 12.49
CA GLY A 81 -19.76 2.27 13.04
C GLY A 81 -20.52 2.65 14.32
N ILE A 82 -21.31 1.71 14.84
CA ILE A 82 -21.94 1.82 16.17
C ILE A 82 -20.95 1.28 17.22
N VAL A 83 -20.76 1.96 18.35
CA VAL A 83 -19.89 1.48 19.43
C VAL A 83 -20.58 0.40 20.26
N SER A 84 -19.96 -0.78 20.29
CA SER A 84 -20.40 -1.94 21.08
C SER A 84 -19.79 -1.92 22.48
N GLU A 85 -18.47 -1.74 22.59
CA GLU A 85 -17.73 -1.67 23.86
C GLU A 85 -16.63 -0.60 23.82
N ILE A 86 -16.39 0.06 24.95
CA ILE A 86 -15.25 0.97 25.17
C ILE A 86 -14.41 0.36 26.30
N LEU A 87 -13.15 0.05 26.03
CA LEU A 87 -12.27 -0.73 26.92
C LEU A 87 -11.22 0.12 27.64
N VAL A 88 -11.14 1.42 27.34
CA VAL A 88 -10.16 2.37 27.91
C VAL A 88 -10.82 3.69 28.29
N ARG A 89 -10.13 4.49 29.10
CA ARG A 89 -10.52 5.82 29.59
C ARG A 89 -9.39 6.82 29.35
N ASP A 90 -9.72 8.10 29.41
CA ASP A 90 -8.71 9.16 29.42
C ASP A 90 -7.78 9.02 30.63
N GLY A 91 -6.47 9.01 30.37
CA GLY A 91 -5.42 8.75 31.35
C GLY A 91 -4.95 7.29 31.43
N ASP A 92 -5.63 6.33 30.78
CA ASP A 92 -5.18 4.94 30.77
C ASP A 92 -3.91 4.75 29.92
N ALA A 93 -2.93 4.03 30.47
CA ALA A 93 -1.74 3.60 29.75
C ALA A 93 -2.03 2.32 28.95
N VAL A 94 -1.70 2.32 27.67
CA VAL A 94 -2.00 1.26 26.70
C VAL A 94 -0.74 0.78 25.98
N LYS A 95 -0.78 -0.46 25.51
CA LYS A 95 0.31 -1.06 24.71
C LYS A 95 -0.02 -1.13 23.22
N ALA A 96 1.02 -1.19 22.39
CA ALA A 96 0.88 -1.42 20.95
C ALA A 96 0.00 -2.67 20.66
N GLY A 97 -1.00 -2.53 19.79
CA GLY A 97 -1.94 -3.58 19.43
C GLY A 97 -3.06 -3.87 20.44
N GLN A 98 -3.08 -3.23 21.62
CA GLN A 98 -4.16 -3.34 22.59
C GLN A 98 -5.49 -2.81 22.01
N VAL A 99 -6.59 -3.56 22.18
CA VAL A 99 -7.93 -3.12 21.78
C VAL A 99 -8.42 -2.02 22.72
N LEU A 100 -8.83 -0.90 22.15
CA LEU A 100 -9.30 0.30 22.85
C LEU A 100 -10.82 0.40 22.83
N MET A 101 -11.43 0.01 21.71
CA MET A 101 -12.87 0.08 21.48
C MET A 101 -13.29 -1.02 20.50
N ARG A 102 -14.49 -1.57 20.68
CA ARG A 102 -15.14 -2.48 19.72
C ARG A 102 -16.34 -1.78 19.10
N LEU A 103 -16.42 -1.82 17.78
CA LEU A 103 -17.63 -1.49 17.06
C LEU A 103 -18.56 -2.72 16.98
N ASP A 104 -19.83 -2.50 16.64
CA ASP A 104 -20.79 -3.56 16.36
C ASP A 104 -20.36 -4.41 15.15
N GLU A 105 -20.64 -5.70 15.20
CA GLU A 105 -20.28 -6.69 14.18
C GLU A 105 -21.42 -7.00 13.21
N VAL A 106 -22.69 -6.76 13.58
CA VAL A 106 -23.85 -7.31 12.86
C VAL A 106 -23.87 -6.93 11.37
N SER A 107 -23.59 -5.68 11.02
CA SER A 107 -23.59 -5.21 9.63
C SER A 107 -22.42 -5.80 8.81
N SER A 108 -21.20 -5.74 9.35
CA SER A 108 -19.99 -6.22 8.66
C SER A 108 -19.99 -7.75 8.51
N GLN A 109 -20.42 -8.47 9.55
CA GLN A 109 -20.58 -9.92 9.53
C GLN A 109 -21.66 -10.35 8.53
N ALA A 110 -22.83 -9.70 8.52
CA ALA A 110 -23.88 -10.01 7.55
C ALA A 110 -23.42 -9.76 6.10
N GLN A 111 -22.70 -8.66 5.84
CA GLN A 111 -22.14 -8.37 4.51
C GLN A 111 -21.12 -9.42 4.07
N ARG A 112 -20.23 -9.85 4.98
CA ARG A 112 -19.28 -10.95 4.75
C ARG A 112 -20.02 -12.26 4.44
N ASP A 113 -21.05 -12.61 5.21
CA ASP A 113 -21.73 -13.91 5.09
C ASP A 113 -22.71 -13.99 3.90
N VAL A 114 -23.12 -12.83 3.35
CA VAL A 114 -23.74 -12.73 2.02
C VAL A 114 -22.71 -13.05 0.94
N LEU A 115 -21.54 -12.39 0.95
CA LEU A 115 -20.45 -12.65 -0.01
C LEU A 115 -19.96 -14.11 0.07
N TYR A 116 -19.82 -14.66 1.27
CA TYR A 116 -19.40 -16.05 1.48
C TYR A 116 -20.46 -17.04 1.00
N GLY A 117 -21.75 -16.72 1.15
CA GLY A 117 -22.84 -17.48 0.56
C GLY A 117 -22.80 -17.51 -0.98
N GLN A 118 -22.48 -16.38 -1.61
CA GLN A 118 -22.30 -16.29 -3.06
C GLN A 118 -21.07 -17.08 -3.53
N PHE A 119 -19.95 -16.97 -2.80
CA PHE A 119 -18.72 -17.71 -3.08
C PHE A 119 -18.91 -19.22 -3.02
N LEU A 120 -19.57 -19.73 -1.97
CA LEU A 120 -19.90 -21.16 -1.86
C LEU A 120 -20.80 -21.65 -3.01
N ALA A 121 -21.78 -20.84 -3.45
CA ALA A 121 -22.60 -21.18 -4.61
C ALA A 121 -21.79 -21.18 -5.92
N ALA A 122 -20.85 -20.24 -6.09
CA ALA A 122 -19.97 -20.20 -7.26
C ALA A 122 -18.99 -21.38 -7.31
N LYS A 123 -18.39 -21.77 -6.18
CA LYS A 123 -17.56 -22.99 -6.06
C LYS A 123 -18.37 -24.26 -6.32
N ALA A 124 -19.65 -24.31 -5.93
CA ALA A 124 -20.53 -25.43 -6.25
C ALA A 124 -20.83 -25.52 -7.76
N LYS A 125 -21.15 -24.39 -8.41
CA LYS A 125 -21.32 -24.26 -9.87
C LYS A 125 -20.05 -24.69 -10.60
N GLU A 126 -18.86 -24.27 -10.15
CA GLU A 126 -17.57 -24.71 -10.68
C GLU A 126 -17.40 -26.24 -10.55
N ALA A 127 -17.61 -26.81 -9.37
CA ALA A 127 -17.47 -28.25 -9.13
C ALA A 127 -18.36 -29.10 -10.05
N ARG A 128 -19.63 -28.68 -10.25
CA ARG A 128 -20.51 -29.32 -11.23
C ARG A 128 -19.97 -29.20 -12.65
N LEU A 129 -19.55 -28.01 -13.08
CA LEU A 129 -19.11 -27.77 -14.45
C LEU A 129 -17.80 -28.50 -14.78
N ILE A 130 -16.89 -28.67 -13.80
CA ILE A 130 -15.73 -29.55 -13.93
C ILE A 130 -16.19 -31.00 -14.09
N ALA A 131 -17.14 -31.48 -13.28
CA ALA A 131 -17.68 -32.84 -13.43
C ALA A 131 -18.39 -33.07 -14.77
N GLU A 132 -19.09 -32.07 -15.32
CA GLU A 132 -19.69 -32.13 -16.66
C GLU A 132 -18.63 -32.15 -17.77
N ARG A 133 -17.54 -31.36 -17.63
CA ARG A 133 -16.43 -31.29 -18.59
C ARG A 133 -15.64 -32.61 -18.66
N GLU A 134 -15.26 -33.16 -17.50
CA GLU A 134 -14.56 -34.45 -17.42
C GLU A 134 -15.50 -35.65 -17.64
N ARG A 135 -16.82 -35.41 -17.75
CA ARG A 135 -17.89 -36.42 -17.89
C ARG A 135 -17.91 -37.47 -16.76
N ASN A 136 -17.62 -37.02 -15.53
CA ASN A 136 -17.69 -37.86 -14.33
C ASN A 136 -19.14 -38.31 -14.03
N GLU A 137 -19.31 -39.40 -13.28
CA GLU A 137 -20.63 -39.84 -12.82
C GLU A 137 -21.16 -39.02 -11.63
N LYS A 138 -20.29 -38.32 -10.90
CA LYS A 138 -20.59 -37.58 -9.67
C LYS A 138 -19.77 -36.28 -9.58
N ILE A 139 -20.30 -35.31 -8.84
CA ILE A 139 -19.58 -34.08 -8.49
C ILE A 139 -18.51 -34.41 -7.44
N SER A 140 -17.30 -33.87 -7.61
CA SER A 140 -16.27 -33.87 -6.58
C SER A 140 -16.33 -32.54 -5.83
N TRP A 141 -16.71 -32.57 -4.56
CA TRP A 141 -16.91 -31.36 -3.76
C TRP A 141 -15.58 -30.77 -3.26
N PRO A 142 -15.38 -29.44 -3.32
CA PRO A 142 -14.21 -28.78 -2.74
C PRO A 142 -14.31 -28.74 -1.20
N ALA A 143 -13.21 -28.41 -0.53
CA ALA A 143 -13.07 -28.56 0.93
C ALA A 143 -14.12 -27.77 1.73
N GLU A 144 -14.52 -26.59 1.24
CA GLU A 144 -15.46 -25.67 1.88
C GLU A 144 -16.91 -26.21 1.88
N LEU A 145 -17.21 -27.11 0.95
CA LEU A 145 -18.51 -27.76 0.73
C LEU A 145 -18.53 -29.24 1.12
N THR A 146 -17.38 -29.83 1.48
CA THR A 146 -17.29 -31.24 1.87
C THR A 146 -18.13 -31.50 3.12
N PRO A 147 -19.01 -32.52 3.14
CA PRO A 147 -19.81 -32.85 4.32
C PRO A 147 -18.91 -33.25 5.50
N GLY A 148 -19.15 -32.65 6.66
CA GLY A 148 -18.30 -32.79 7.84
C GLY A 148 -18.86 -32.02 9.05
N THR A 149 -18.01 -31.70 10.02
CA THR A 149 -18.41 -31.09 11.30
C THR A 149 -18.93 -29.64 11.17
N ASP A 150 -18.56 -28.93 10.11
CA ASP A 150 -19.06 -27.59 9.76
C ASP A 150 -20.07 -27.65 8.58
N ASP A 151 -20.83 -28.75 8.47
CA ASP A 151 -21.93 -28.80 7.51
C ASP A 151 -23.16 -28.08 8.06
N ASN A 152 -23.85 -27.32 7.21
CA ASN A 152 -25.00 -26.51 7.59
C ASN A 152 -26.05 -26.51 6.47
N ALA A 153 -27.30 -26.17 6.81
CA ALA A 153 -28.42 -26.25 5.87
C ALA A 153 -28.23 -25.46 4.56
N ARG A 154 -27.39 -24.41 4.54
CA ARG A 154 -27.01 -23.69 3.32
C ARG A 154 -26.02 -24.50 2.47
N LYS A 155 -24.96 -25.07 3.06
CA LYS A 155 -24.03 -25.97 2.36
C LYS A 155 -24.73 -27.23 1.84
N THR A 156 -25.68 -27.78 2.59
CA THR A 156 -26.47 -28.95 2.16
C THR A 156 -27.38 -28.61 0.97
N SER A 157 -28.13 -27.51 1.04
CA SER A 157 -29.05 -27.10 -0.04
C SER A 157 -28.34 -26.64 -1.32
N ILE A 158 -27.20 -25.96 -1.22
CA ILE A 158 -26.35 -25.65 -2.39
C ILE A 158 -25.96 -26.94 -3.12
N ARG A 159 -25.47 -27.95 -2.38
CA ARG A 159 -25.06 -29.23 -2.97
C ARG A 159 -26.22 -29.99 -3.61
N SER A 160 -27.35 -30.13 -2.92
CA SER A 160 -28.51 -30.86 -3.46
C SER A 160 -29.08 -30.21 -4.73
N ASN A 161 -29.02 -28.88 -4.83
CA ASN A 161 -29.51 -28.15 -6.00
C ASN A 161 -28.60 -28.37 -7.23
N GLU A 162 -27.28 -28.28 -7.06
CA GLU A 162 -26.33 -28.56 -8.14
C GLU A 162 -26.29 -30.06 -8.50
N GLU A 163 -26.45 -30.99 -7.54
CA GLU A 163 -26.61 -32.42 -7.82
C GLU A 163 -27.86 -32.72 -8.68
N GLN A 164 -29.01 -32.14 -8.34
CA GLN A 164 -30.23 -32.27 -9.15
C GLN A 164 -30.08 -31.67 -10.55
N LEU A 165 -29.41 -30.52 -10.67
CA LEU A 165 -29.12 -29.88 -11.96
C LEU A 165 -28.16 -30.72 -12.80
N PHE A 166 -27.14 -31.33 -12.18
CA PHE A 166 -26.16 -32.20 -12.82
C PHE A 166 -26.79 -33.46 -13.39
N ASP A 167 -27.54 -34.21 -12.57
CA ASP A 167 -28.23 -35.42 -13.01
C ASP A 167 -29.25 -35.10 -14.11
N SER A 168 -29.99 -34.00 -13.99
CA SER A 168 -30.94 -33.53 -15.02
C SER A 168 -30.25 -33.18 -16.35
N ARG A 169 -29.12 -32.46 -16.32
CA ARG A 169 -28.32 -32.15 -17.52
C ARG A 169 -27.72 -33.40 -18.15
N ARG A 170 -27.17 -34.32 -17.34
CA ARG A 170 -26.61 -35.60 -17.82
C ARG A 170 -27.68 -36.48 -18.48
N LEU A 171 -28.86 -36.59 -17.88
CA LEU A 171 -30.00 -37.33 -18.43
C LEU A 171 -30.53 -36.68 -19.71
N THR A 172 -30.59 -35.35 -19.77
CA THR A 172 -31.02 -34.61 -20.97
C THR A 172 -30.06 -34.86 -22.14
N LEU A 173 -28.75 -34.76 -21.90
CA LEU A 173 -27.73 -35.04 -22.92
C LEU A 173 -27.79 -36.51 -23.38
N ALA A 174 -27.85 -37.46 -22.46
CA ALA A 174 -27.97 -38.88 -22.79
C ALA A 174 -29.24 -39.17 -23.61
N GLY A 175 -30.37 -38.55 -23.26
CA GLY A 175 -31.62 -38.64 -24.02
C GLY A 175 -31.46 -38.14 -25.45
N GLN A 176 -30.92 -36.93 -25.64
CA GLN A 176 -30.67 -36.33 -26.95
C GLN A 176 -29.76 -37.20 -27.84
N LEU A 177 -28.67 -37.73 -27.27
CA LEU A 177 -27.75 -38.61 -28.01
C LEU A 177 -28.44 -39.93 -28.40
N SER A 178 -29.20 -40.52 -27.47
CA SER A 178 -29.88 -41.81 -27.71
C SER A 178 -30.88 -41.76 -28.88
N ILE A 179 -31.54 -40.61 -29.11
CA ILE A 179 -32.47 -40.42 -30.24
C ILE A 179 -31.74 -40.57 -31.58
N TYR A 180 -30.57 -39.94 -31.74
CA TYR A 180 -29.77 -40.06 -32.96
C TYR A 180 -29.11 -41.43 -33.09
N GLU A 181 -28.67 -42.04 -31.97
CA GLU A 181 -28.08 -43.39 -31.95
C GLU A 181 -29.12 -44.46 -32.34
N GLN A 182 -30.38 -44.35 -31.89
CA GLN A 182 -31.47 -45.22 -32.39
C GLN A 182 -31.80 -44.96 -33.87
N ARG A 183 -31.78 -43.69 -34.33
CA ARG A 183 -31.99 -43.37 -35.76
C ARG A 183 -30.89 -43.97 -36.65
N VAL A 184 -29.62 -43.96 -36.20
CA VAL A 184 -28.52 -44.66 -36.88
C VAL A 184 -28.79 -46.16 -36.94
N LYS A 185 -29.11 -46.80 -35.80
CA LYS A 185 -29.40 -48.24 -35.75
C LYS A 185 -30.59 -48.66 -36.63
N GLN A 186 -31.64 -47.85 -36.69
CA GLN A 186 -32.81 -48.07 -37.55
C GLN A 186 -32.40 -48.07 -39.04
N LEU A 187 -31.58 -47.11 -39.45
CA LEU A 187 -31.09 -47.00 -40.82
C LEU A 187 -30.11 -48.15 -41.18
N GLU A 188 -29.33 -48.64 -40.21
CA GLU A 188 -28.42 -49.78 -40.41
C GLU A 188 -29.18 -51.10 -40.63
N GLU A 189 -30.25 -51.36 -39.88
CA GLU A 189 -31.15 -52.51 -40.15
C GLU A 189 -31.95 -52.34 -41.45
N GLN A 190 -32.32 -51.11 -41.84
CA GLN A 190 -32.97 -50.82 -43.13
C GLN A 190 -32.02 -51.09 -44.32
N ILE A 191 -30.75 -50.67 -44.23
CA ILE A 191 -29.70 -50.96 -45.22
C ILE A 191 -29.55 -52.47 -45.41
N LYS A 192 -29.39 -53.21 -44.31
CA LYS A 192 -29.30 -54.68 -44.30
C LYS A 192 -30.52 -55.36 -44.95
N GLY A 193 -31.71 -54.78 -44.79
CA GLY A 193 -32.92 -55.20 -45.50
C GLY A 193 -32.84 -55.01 -47.01
N TYR A 194 -32.33 -53.87 -47.48
CA TYR A 194 -32.10 -53.62 -48.92
C TYR A 194 -30.93 -54.43 -49.49
N GLU A 195 -29.85 -54.65 -48.73
CA GLU A 195 -28.71 -55.48 -49.15
C GLU A 195 -29.15 -56.93 -49.42
N ALA A 196 -30.09 -57.45 -48.62
CA ALA A 196 -30.73 -58.74 -48.89
C ALA A 196 -31.56 -58.75 -50.19
N GLN A 197 -32.25 -57.65 -50.54
CA GLN A 197 -32.97 -57.53 -51.82
C GLN A 197 -32.00 -57.42 -53.02
N VAL A 198 -30.88 -56.70 -52.86
CA VAL A 198 -29.82 -56.62 -53.88
C VAL A 198 -29.24 -58.00 -54.16
N ILE A 199 -28.98 -58.81 -53.13
CA ILE A 199 -28.51 -60.19 -53.28
C ILE A 199 -29.57 -61.05 -54.00
N ALA A 200 -30.83 -61.04 -53.52
CA ALA A 200 -31.91 -61.84 -54.10
C ALA A 200 -32.16 -61.52 -55.59
N ASN A 201 -32.17 -60.23 -55.97
CA ASN A 201 -32.31 -59.82 -57.36
C ASN A 201 -31.08 -60.22 -58.19
N THR A 202 -29.87 -60.19 -57.61
CA THR A 202 -28.64 -60.63 -58.31
C THR A 202 -28.68 -62.12 -58.62
N ASP A 203 -29.11 -62.95 -57.68
CA ASP A 203 -29.29 -64.39 -57.90
C ASP A 203 -30.37 -64.70 -58.95
N GLN A 204 -31.48 -63.95 -58.94
CA GLN A 204 -32.53 -64.08 -59.96
C GLN A 204 -32.05 -63.65 -61.36
N ILE A 205 -31.33 -62.52 -61.48
CA ILE A 205 -30.74 -62.07 -62.75
C ILE A 205 -29.77 -63.13 -63.29
N ARG A 206 -28.94 -63.73 -62.43
CA ARG A 206 -28.02 -64.81 -62.82
C ARG A 206 -28.78 -66.03 -63.37
N LEU A 207 -29.88 -66.44 -62.74
CA LEU A 207 -30.73 -67.55 -63.22
C LEU A 207 -31.45 -67.22 -64.55
N ILE A 208 -31.86 -65.97 -64.75
CA ILE A 208 -32.46 -65.53 -66.02
C ILE A 208 -31.41 -65.42 -67.13
N ASP A 209 -30.17 -65.02 -66.81
CA ASP A 209 -29.06 -65.02 -67.76
C ASP A 209 -28.68 -66.46 -68.17
N ASP A 210 -28.70 -67.43 -67.24
CA ASP A 210 -28.55 -68.86 -67.55
C ASP A 210 -29.66 -69.36 -68.52
N GLU A 211 -30.94 -68.99 -68.31
CA GLU A 211 -32.04 -69.36 -69.22
C GLU A 211 -31.92 -68.64 -70.58
N LEU A 212 -31.52 -67.36 -70.57
CA LEU A 212 -31.35 -66.54 -71.78
C LEU A 212 -30.27 -67.08 -72.70
N GLU A 213 -29.12 -67.52 -72.17
CA GLU A 213 -28.06 -68.11 -73.01
C GLU A 213 -28.56 -69.38 -73.70
N GLY A 214 -29.15 -70.31 -72.93
CA GLY A 214 -29.69 -71.56 -73.46
C GLY A 214 -30.80 -71.32 -74.50
N LEU A 215 -31.69 -70.36 -74.25
CA LEU A 215 -32.77 -70.01 -75.17
C LEU A 215 -32.27 -69.29 -76.43
N GLN A 216 -31.25 -68.43 -76.32
CA GLN A 216 -30.60 -67.78 -77.48
C GLN A 216 -29.98 -68.84 -78.39
N GLN A 217 -29.22 -69.79 -77.82
CA GLN A 217 -28.65 -70.91 -78.58
C GLN A 217 -29.69 -71.82 -79.26
N LEU A 218 -30.93 -71.84 -78.79
CA LEU A 218 -32.06 -72.53 -79.44
C LEU A 218 -32.75 -71.65 -80.50
N PHE A 219 -32.85 -70.34 -80.25
CA PHE A 219 -33.40 -69.35 -81.18
C PHE A 219 -32.56 -69.24 -82.45
N ASP A 220 -31.24 -69.18 -82.33
CA ASP A 220 -30.30 -69.09 -83.45
C ASP A 220 -30.32 -70.33 -84.35
N LYS A 221 -30.76 -71.47 -83.80
CA LYS A 221 -30.99 -72.74 -84.53
C LYS A 221 -32.43 -72.87 -85.07
N GLY A 222 -33.28 -71.87 -84.86
CA GLY A 222 -34.67 -71.84 -85.32
C GLY A 222 -35.68 -72.62 -84.45
N TYR A 223 -35.28 -73.11 -83.27
CA TYR A 223 -36.10 -73.97 -82.41
C TYR A 223 -36.82 -73.25 -81.26
N ALA A 224 -36.63 -71.93 -81.09
CA ALA A 224 -37.28 -71.13 -80.04
C ALA A 224 -38.04 -69.91 -80.60
N SER A 225 -38.95 -69.36 -79.80
CA SER A 225 -39.75 -68.18 -80.18
C SER A 225 -39.10 -66.87 -79.71
N LYS A 226 -38.96 -65.91 -80.63
CA LYS A 226 -38.49 -64.54 -80.34
C LYS A 226 -39.31 -63.86 -79.23
N THR A 227 -40.59 -64.20 -79.08
CA THR A 227 -41.47 -63.63 -78.04
C THR A 227 -41.04 -64.04 -76.63
N ARG A 228 -40.59 -65.29 -76.42
CA ARG A 228 -40.10 -65.77 -75.11
C ARG A 228 -38.73 -65.17 -74.79
N LEU A 229 -37.84 -65.07 -75.79
CA LEU A 229 -36.55 -64.39 -75.65
C LEU A 229 -36.73 -62.91 -75.23
N LEU A 230 -37.59 -62.17 -75.92
CA LEU A 230 -37.92 -60.79 -75.58
C LEU A 230 -38.69 -60.65 -74.25
N GLN A 231 -39.34 -61.69 -73.75
CA GLN A 231 -39.96 -61.70 -72.42
C GLN A 231 -38.88 -61.75 -71.34
N LEU A 232 -38.00 -62.76 -71.38
CA LEU A 232 -36.90 -62.91 -70.42
C LEU A 232 -35.96 -61.70 -70.42
N GLN A 233 -35.69 -61.10 -71.60
CA GLN A 233 -34.88 -59.88 -71.69
C GLN A 233 -35.51 -58.67 -70.98
N ARG A 234 -36.85 -58.57 -70.94
CA ARG A 234 -37.54 -57.54 -70.14
C ARG A 234 -37.51 -57.89 -68.65
N GLU A 235 -37.80 -59.14 -68.31
CA GLU A 235 -37.78 -59.65 -66.93
C GLU A 235 -36.41 -59.41 -66.26
N ARG A 236 -35.31 -59.71 -66.98
CA ARG A 236 -33.94 -59.36 -66.58
C ARG A 236 -33.74 -57.87 -66.34
N ALA A 237 -34.22 -57.02 -67.25
CA ALA A 237 -34.07 -55.57 -67.17
C ALA A 237 -34.91 -54.94 -66.04
N GLU A 238 -36.09 -55.50 -65.75
CA GLU A 238 -36.94 -55.12 -64.63
C GLU A 238 -36.27 -55.46 -63.29
N LEU A 239 -35.65 -56.64 -63.17
CA LEU A 239 -34.86 -57.01 -61.99
C LEU A 239 -33.58 -56.17 -61.84
N ASP A 240 -32.87 -55.86 -62.92
CA ASP A 240 -31.65 -55.05 -62.91
C ASP A 240 -31.95 -53.61 -62.47
N GLY A 241 -33.05 -53.03 -62.97
CA GLY A 241 -33.59 -51.76 -62.50
C GLY A 241 -34.03 -51.80 -61.03
N ALA A 242 -34.68 -52.88 -60.60
CA ALA A 242 -35.05 -53.06 -59.19
C ALA A 242 -33.81 -53.18 -58.27
N ARG A 243 -32.75 -53.87 -58.70
CA ARG A 243 -31.47 -53.94 -57.97
C ARG A 243 -30.85 -52.55 -57.83
N GLY A 244 -30.77 -51.79 -58.93
CA GLY A 244 -30.26 -50.41 -58.93
C GLY A 244 -31.06 -49.46 -58.03
N ASN A 245 -32.38 -49.63 -57.93
CA ASN A 245 -33.21 -48.87 -56.99
C ASN A 245 -32.85 -49.16 -55.52
N TYR A 246 -32.63 -50.43 -55.16
CA TYR A 246 -32.20 -50.80 -53.80
C TYR A 246 -30.77 -50.35 -53.50
N GLU A 247 -29.84 -50.42 -54.45
CA GLU A 247 -28.49 -49.83 -54.35
C GLU A 247 -28.56 -48.31 -54.07
N GLY A 248 -29.48 -47.61 -54.75
CA GLY A 248 -29.74 -46.18 -54.53
C GLY A 248 -30.28 -45.85 -53.13
N GLU A 249 -31.25 -46.62 -52.61
CA GLU A 249 -31.76 -46.41 -51.26
C GLU A 249 -30.74 -46.80 -50.17
N ILE A 250 -29.88 -47.80 -50.40
CA ILE A 250 -28.72 -48.09 -49.53
C ILE A 250 -27.80 -46.86 -49.44
N ALA A 251 -27.45 -46.24 -50.58
CA ALA A 251 -26.64 -45.03 -50.59
C ALA A 251 -27.33 -43.86 -49.85
N ARG A 252 -28.66 -43.74 -50.00
CA ARG A 252 -29.50 -42.73 -49.33
C ARG A 252 -29.51 -42.89 -47.82
N SER A 253 -29.76 -44.09 -47.30
CA SER A 253 -29.70 -44.38 -45.86
C SER A 253 -28.30 -44.20 -45.29
N ARG A 254 -27.24 -44.54 -46.04
CA ARG A 254 -25.85 -44.27 -45.63
C ARG A 254 -25.55 -42.77 -45.48
N MET A 255 -26.08 -41.91 -46.36
CA MET A 255 -26.00 -40.44 -46.18
C MET A 255 -26.74 -39.96 -44.92
N GLN A 256 -27.94 -40.49 -44.65
CA GLN A 256 -28.72 -40.14 -43.46
C GLN A 256 -28.06 -40.62 -42.15
N ILE A 257 -27.32 -41.72 -42.16
CA ILE A 257 -26.46 -42.14 -41.05
C ILE A 257 -25.32 -41.13 -40.83
N GLY A 258 -24.70 -40.64 -41.91
CA GLY A 258 -23.69 -39.58 -41.85
C GLY A 258 -24.25 -38.30 -41.21
N GLU A 259 -25.43 -37.85 -41.65
CA GLU A 259 -26.15 -36.72 -41.06
C GLU A 259 -26.40 -36.92 -39.56
N ALA A 260 -26.98 -38.06 -39.16
CA ALA A 260 -27.28 -38.35 -37.75
C ALA A 260 -26.01 -38.42 -36.87
N ARG A 261 -24.89 -38.95 -37.39
CA ARG A 261 -23.59 -38.95 -36.70
C ARG A 261 -22.98 -37.55 -36.58
N LEU A 262 -23.22 -36.65 -37.54
CA LEU A 262 -22.86 -35.23 -37.41
C LEU A 262 -23.73 -34.50 -36.37
N GLN A 263 -25.02 -34.83 -36.26
CA GLN A 263 -25.87 -34.28 -35.18
C GLN A 263 -25.41 -34.73 -33.79
N ILE A 264 -24.99 -35.99 -33.63
CA ILE A 264 -24.35 -36.50 -32.39
C ILE A 264 -23.11 -35.67 -32.02
N LEU A 265 -22.25 -35.36 -33.00
CA LEU A 265 -21.08 -34.51 -32.79
C LEU A 265 -21.48 -33.08 -32.37
N GLN A 266 -22.44 -32.49 -33.08
CA GLN A 266 -22.90 -31.12 -32.83
C GLN A 266 -23.53 -30.95 -31.44
N VAL A 267 -24.36 -31.90 -31.00
CA VAL A 267 -24.95 -31.90 -29.65
C VAL A 267 -23.86 -31.94 -28.58
N ARG A 268 -22.91 -32.89 -28.67
CA ARG A 268 -21.79 -32.99 -27.73
C ARG A 268 -20.96 -31.71 -27.69
N LYS A 269 -20.62 -31.16 -28.86
CA LYS A 269 -19.85 -29.93 -28.96
C LYS A 269 -20.58 -28.73 -28.35
N SER A 270 -21.87 -28.55 -28.62
CA SER A 270 -22.64 -27.45 -28.03
C SER A 270 -22.77 -27.55 -26.50
N PHE A 271 -22.78 -28.76 -25.95
CA PHE A 271 -22.74 -28.98 -24.50
C PHE A 271 -21.37 -28.64 -23.91
N GLU A 272 -20.28 -29.02 -24.59
CA GLU A 272 -18.91 -28.69 -24.18
C GLU A 272 -18.63 -27.18 -24.24
N GLU A 273 -19.16 -26.48 -25.25
CA GLU A 273 -19.11 -25.01 -25.36
C GLU A 273 -19.93 -24.34 -24.23
N ASP A 274 -21.17 -24.79 -23.98
CA ASP A 274 -22.01 -24.33 -22.85
C ASP A 274 -21.35 -24.50 -21.49
N VAL A 275 -20.66 -25.63 -21.27
CA VAL A 275 -19.93 -25.92 -20.04
C VAL A 275 -18.68 -25.06 -19.93
N ALA A 276 -17.90 -24.89 -21.00
CA ALA A 276 -16.67 -24.10 -21.00
C ALA A 276 -16.93 -22.61 -20.73
N ASP A 277 -17.95 -22.02 -21.37
CA ASP A 277 -18.33 -20.63 -21.15
C ASP A 277 -18.82 -20.40 -19.70
N LYS A 278 -19.72 -21.27 -19.20
CA LYS A 278 -20.24 -21.17 -17.82
C LYS A 278 -19.17 -21.43 -16.76
N LEU A 279 -18.15 -22.23 -17.07
CA LEU A 279 -17.02 -22.48 -16.18
C LEU A 279 -16.12 -21.23 -16.09
N ARG A 280 -15.81 -20.60 -17.22
CA ARG A 280 -15.09 -19.32 -17.26
C ARG A 280 -15.82 -18.23 -16.48
N GLU A 281 -17.15 -18.13 -16.63
CA GLU A 281 -17.97 -17.23 -15.81
C GLU A 281 -17.88 -17.55 -14.32
N ALA A 282 -18.02 -18.82 -13.92
CA ALA A 282 -17.97 -19.24 -12.53
C ALA A 282 -16.60 -18.92 -11.89
N GLN A 283 -15.52 -19.15 -12.63
CA GLN A 283 -14.15 -18.86 -12.20
C GLN A 283 -13.89 -17.36 -12.07
N GLN A 284 -14.37 -16.54 -13.00
CA GLN A 284 -14.32 -15.08 -12.86
C GLN A 284 -15.13 -14.61 -11.64
N GLN A 285 -16.34 -15.13 -11.43
CA GLN A 285 -17.17 -14.84 -10.27
C GLN A 285 -16.49 -15.25 -8.96
N ILE A 286 -15.74 -16.35 -8.95
CA ILE A 286 -14.95 -16.82 -7.81
C ILE A 286 -13.85 -15.82 -7.46
N PHE A 287 -13.02 -15.39 -8.41
CA PHE A 287 -11.95 -14.42 -8.14
C PHE A 287 -12.51 -13.07 -7.67
N ASP A 288 -13.55 -12.55 -8.34
CA ASP A 288 -14.28 -11.34 -7.94
C ASP A 288 -14.81 -11.44 -6.49
N LEU A 289 -15.19 -12.63 -6.02
CA LEU A 289 -15.71 -12.86 -4.67
C LEU A 289 -14.59 -13.13 -3.65
N GLU A 290 -13.47 -13.74 -4.04
CA GLU A 290 -12.28 -13.94 -3.19
C GLU A 290 -11.66 -12.58 -2.80
N ASP A 291 -11.54 -11.63 -3.74
CA ASP A 291 -11.10 -10.26 -3.46
C ASP A 291 -12.08 -9.49 -2.56
N ARG A 292 -13.38 -9.57 -2.86
CA ARG A 292 -14.44 -8.93 -2.03
C ARG A 292 -14.50 -9.52 -0.63
N LEU A 293 -14.29 -10.82 -0.47
CA LEU A 293 -14.20 -11.48 0.83
C LEU A 293 -12.95 -11.05 1.58
N THR A 294 -11.82 -10.88 0.92
CA THR A 294 -10.59 -10.35 1.52
C THR A 294 -10.83 -8.95 2.08
N SER A 295 -11.46 -8.06 1.29
CA SER A 295 -11.86 -6.72 1.76
C SER A 295 -12.88 -6.77 2.91
N ALA A 296 -13.90 -7.63 2.84
CA ALA A 296 -14.90 -7.75 3.91
C ALA A 296 -14.33 -8.33 5.22
N ASN A 297 -13.37 -9.26 5.15
CA ASN A 297 -12.64 -9.77 6.32
C ASN A 297 -11.77 -8.67 6.95
N ASP A 298 -11.13 -7.84 6.13
CA ASP A 298 -10.30 -6.71 6.57
C ASP A 298 -11.12 -5.62 7.29
N VAL A 299 -12.30 -5.26 6.75
CA VAL A 299 -13.29 -4.39 7.44
C VAL A 299 -13.75 -5.02 8.76
N LEU A 300 -14.05 -6.32 8.79
CA LEU A 300 -14.47 -7.03 10.00
C LEU A 300 -13.36 -7.06 11.08
N GLN A 301 -12.09 -7.10 10.69
CA GLN A 301 -10.95 -7.01 11.61
C GLN A 301 -10.76 -5.58 12.16
N ARG A 302 -10.97 -4.53 11.34
CA ARG A 302 -10.87 -3.12 11.78
C ARG A 302 -11.87 -2.71 12.87
N ARG A 303 -12.98 -3.43 12.98
CA ARG A 303 -13.98 -3.32 14.07
C ARG A 303 -13.37 -3.23 15.47
N GLU A 304 -12.23 -3.90 15.70
CA GLU A 304 -11.41 -3.71 16.90
C GLU A 304 -10.43 -2.55 16.70
N VAL A 305 -10.79 -1.36 17.21
CA VAL A 305 -9.89 -0.20 17.21
C VAL A 305 -8.73 -0.46 18.17
N LYS A 306 -7.50 -0.47 17.65
CA LYS A 306 -6.27 -0.86 18.38
C LYS A 306 -5.27 0.29 18.48
N ALA A 307 -4.47 0.28 19.54
CA ALA A 307 -3.41 1.28 19.74
C ALA A 307 -2.26 1.10 18.72
N PRO A 308 -1.83 2.16 18.02
CA PRO A 308 -0.72 2.11 17.05
C PRO A 308 0.68 2.11 17.70
N GLY A 309 0.78 2.08 19.03
CA GLY A 309 2.01 2.11 19.80
C GLY A 309 1.75 2.14 21.30
N ASP A 310 2.80 2.09 22.11
CA ASP A 310 2.70 2.24 23.57
C ASP A 310 2.53 3.72 23.95
N GLY A 311 1.56 4.03 24.82
CA GLY A 311 1.20 5.41 25.15
C GLY A 311 0.15 5.57 26.22
N ILE A 312 -0.31 6.81 26.43
CA ILE A 312 -1.44 7.18 27.27
C ILE A 312 -2.56 7.72 26.38
N ILE A 313 -3.80 7.29 26.62
CA ILE A 313 -4.99 7.76 25.90
C ILE A 313 -5.47 9.10 26.47
N VAL A 314 -5.73 10.06 25.59
CA VAL A 314 -6.16 11.43 25.95
C VAL A 314 -7.20 11.94 24.94
N GLY A 315 -8.24 12.63 25.41
CA GLY A 315 -9.21 13.27 24.54
C GLY A 315 -10.15 12.28 23.86
N LEU A 316 -10.51 11.19 24.54
CA LEU A 316 -11.62 10.33 24.16
C LEU A 316 -12.88 11.17 23.91
N ARG A 317 -13.38 11.19 22.67
CA ARG A 317 -14.57 11.97 22.25
C ARG A 317 -15.87 11.16 22.32
N VAL A 318 -15.76 9.83 22.49
CA VAL A 318 -16.90 8.92 22.49
C VAL A 318 -17.06 8.30 23.87
N HIS A 319 -18.17 8.64 24.55
CA HIS A 319 -18.45 8.23 25.93
C HIS A 319 -19.69 7.34 26.07
N THR A 320 -20.41 7.09 24.97
CA THR A 320 -21.71 6.39 24.98
C THR A 320 -21.63 5.07 24.21
N LEU A 321 -21.99 3.97 24.90
CA LEU A 321 -22.29 2.69 24.26
C LEU A 321 -23.54 2.88 23.38
N GLY A 322 -23.54 2.28 22.19
CA GLY A 322 -24.55 2.56 21.14
C GLY A 322 -24.38 3.92 20.44
N GLY A 323 -23.35 4.71 20.78
CA GLY A 323 -22.99 5.91 20.03
C GLY A 323 -22.53 5.58 18.61
N VAL A 324 -22.75 6.50 17.66
CA VAL A 324 -22.36 6.34 16.24
C VAL A 324 -21.11 7.18 15.96
N VAL A 325 -20.08 6.54 15.40
CA VAL A 325 -18.83 7.16 14.94
C VAL A 325 -18.84 7.18 13.41
N ARG A 326 -18.46 8.30 12.79
CA ARG A 326 -18.35 8.44 11.34
C ARG A 326 -16.99 7.98 10.81
N GLY A 327 -16.92 7.62 9.53
CA GLY A 327 -15.65 7.33 8.86
C GLY A 327 -14.71 8.54 8.89
N GLY A 328 -13.47 8.33 9.33
CA GLY A 328 -12.45 9.38 9.54
C GLY A 328 -12.62 10.22 10.81
N GLU A 329 -13.64 9.96 11.64
CA GLU A 329 -13.84 10.69 12.89
C GLU A 329 -12.80 10.29 13.95
N THR A 330 -12.23 11.27 14.65
CA THR A 330 -11.14 11.02 15.61
C THR A 330 -11.70 10.68 16.98
N ILE A 331 -11.59 9.41 17.35
CA ILE A 331 -12.19 8.82 18.54
C ILE A 331 -11.43 9.25 19.81
N MET A 332 -10.10 9.28 19.75
CA MET A 332 -9.20 9.62 20.86
C MET A 332 -7.80 9.95 20.31
N ASP A 333 -6.93 10.59 21.09
CA ASP A 333 -5.52 10.77 20.75
C ASP A 333 -4.63 9.90 21.67
N LEU A 334 -3.53 9.36 21.13
CA LEU A 334 -2.51 8.65 21.91
C LEU A 334 -1.25 9.51 22.04
N VAL A 335 -0.78 9.69 23.28
CA VAL A 335 0.49 10.34 23.63
C VAL A 335 1.51 9.24 23.93
N PRO A 336 2.57 9.05 23.12
CA PRO A 336 3.55 7.99 23.37
C PRO A 336 4.23 8.06 24.75
N SER A 337 4.47 6.90 25.38
CA SER A 337 5.11 6.83 26.71
C SER A 337 6.63 7.00 26.68
N HIS A 338 7.23 6.95 25.48
CA HIS A 338 8.68 6.97 25.24
C HIS A 338 9.01 8.00 24.15
N GLU A 339 8.71 9.26 24.44
CA GLU A 339 9.05 10.40 23.60
C GLU A 339 10.49 10.87 23.86
N ARG A 340 11.17 11.34 22.82
CA ARG A 340 12.53 11.87 22.95
C ARG A 340 12.47 13.27 23.54
N LEU A 341 13.36 13.52 24.50
CA LEU A 341 13.56 14.84 25.08
C LEU A 341 14.45 15.66 24.14
N ILE A 342 13.91 16.77 23.63
CA ILE A 342 14.62 17.72 22.77
C ILE A 342 14.70 19.08 23.44
N VAL A 343 15.76 19.83 23.18
CA VAL A 343 15.88 21.21 23.66
C VAL A 343 15.47 22.15 22.54
N GLU A 344 14.42 22.92 22.79
CA GLU A 344 14.00 24.02 21.94
C GLU A 344 14.74 25.30 22.38
N ALA A 345 15.78 25.66 21.63
CA ALA A 345 16.64 26.80 21.87
C ALA A 345 16.16 28.03 21.08
N MET A 346 15.99 29.16 21.77
CA MET A 346 15.59 30.44 21.19
C MET A 346 16.83 31.19 20.70
N VAL A 347 17.07 31.19 19.39
CA VAL A 347 18.24 31.81 18.78
C VAL A 347 17.95 33.27 18.40
N SER A 348 18.90 34.15 18.74
CA SER A 348 18.92 35.56 18.32
C SER A 348 18.90 35.70 16.79
N PRO A 349 18.06 36.58 16.20
CA PRO A 349 18.07 36.85 14.76
C PRO A 349 19.39 37.40 14.21
N ASN A 350 20.29 37.90 15.05
CA ASN A 350 21.64 38.32 14.62
C ASN A 350 22.60 37.12 14.45
N ASP A 351 22.22 35.94 14.93
CA ASP A 351 23.07 34.76 15.05
C ASP A 351 22.59 33.59 14.17
N ILE A 352 21.49 33.77 13.43
CA ILE A 352 20.90 32.75 12.56
C ILE A 352 21.84 32.31 11.43
N ASP A 353 22.62 33.24 10.85
CA ASP A 353 23.68 32.98 9.87
C ASP A 353 24.76 31.98 10.36
N ASN A 354 24.79 31.73 11.66
CA ASN A 354 25.77 30.88 12.34
C ASN A 354 25.18 29.52 12.74
N MET A 355 23.89 29.29 12.48
CA MET A 355 23.18 28.06 12.81
C MET A 355 23.01 27.16 11.57
N ALA A 356 23.35 25.88 11.71
CA ALA A 356 23.12 24.88 10.68
C ALA A 356 22.69 23.54 11.31
N VAL A 357 21.94 22.73 10.57
CA VAL A 357 21.60 21.35 10.95
C VAL A 357 22.87 20.51 10.95
N GLY A 358 23.03 19.66 11.96
CA GLY A 358 24.21 18.79 12.15
C GLY A 358 25.34 19.39 13.00
N LEU A 359 25.26 20.65 13.41
CA LEU A 359 26.25 21.23 14.32
C LEU A 359 26.19 20.60 15.72
N GLU A 360 27.35 20.44 16.36
CA GLU A 360 27.44 20.13 17.78
C GLU A 360 26.91 21.28 18.64
N ALA A 361 26.16 20.93 19.68
CA ALA A 361 25.63 21.86 20.67
C ALA A 361 25.95 21.36 22.08
N GLU A 362 26.49 22.22 22.93
CA GLU A 362 26.71 21.95 24.34
C GLU A 362 25.51 22.44 25.16
N VAL A 363 24.78 21.49 25.74
CA VAL A 363 23.56 21.73 26.52
C VAL A 363 23.88 21.70 28.01
N ARG A 364 23.42 22.73 28.73
CA ARG A 364 23.53 22.88 30.18
C ARG A 364 22.15 23.11 30.79
N PHE A 365 21.81 22.36 31.83
CA PHE A 365 20.55 22.52 32.55
C PHE A 365 20.70 23.55 33.68
N SER A 366 20.36 24.81 33.40
CA SER A 366 20.53 25.96 34.31
C SER A 366 19.70 25.86 35.60
N ALA A 367 18.71 24.96 35.65
CA ALA A 367 17.90 24.68 36.84
C ALA A 367 18.55 23.70 37.85
N LEU A 368 19.65 23.03 37.50
CA LEU A 368 20.26 22.02 38.37
C LEU A 368 21.30 22.67 39.31
N SER A 369 20.94 22.86 40.58
CA SER A 369 21.74 23.54 41.61
C SER A 369 23.03 22.83 42.07
N THR A 370 23.62 21.97 41.23
CA THR A 370 24.82 21.20 41.56
C THR A 370 26.08 21.99 41.19
N ARG A 371 27.10 22.06 42.08
CA ARG A 371 28.36 22.81 41.80
C ARG A 371 29.18 22.21 40.63
N MET A 372 28.84 21.02 40.17
CA MET A 372 29.30 20.42 38.91
C MET A 372 28.09 19.81 38.18
N VAL A 373 27.50 20.55 37.23
CA VAL A 373 26.56 19.98 36.24
C VAL A 373 27.38 19.55 35.03
N PRO A 374 27.26 18.30 34.54
CA PRO A 374 27.96 17.88 33.34
C PRO A 374 27.41 18.61 32.11
N ILE A 375 28.31 19.04 31.22
CA ILE A 375 27.94 19.54 29.89
C ILE A 375 27.52 18.32 29.06
N LEU A 376 26.34 18.38 28.44
CA LEU A 376 25.88 17.32 27.54
C LEU A 376 26.10 17.72 26.09
N THR A 377 26.67 16.83 25.29
CA THR A 377 26.79 17.04 23.84
C THR A 377 25.48 16.63 23.15
N GLY A 378 24.83 17.56 22.48
CA GLY A 378 23.72 17.33 21.57
C GLY A 378 24.07 17.74 20.13
N THR A 379 23.11 17.60 19.23
CA THR A 379 23.24 17.98 17.81
C THR A 379 22.04 18.81 17.38
N VAL A 380 22.26 19.86 16.60
CA VAL A 380 21.18 20.65 15.99
C VAL A 380 20.44 19.77 14.97
N MET A 381 19.22 19.37 15.29
CA MET A 381 18.36 18.52 14.46
C MET A 381 17.60 19.34 13.40
N GLN A 382 17.12 20.51 13.79
CA GLN A 382 16.32 21.41 12.95
C GLN A 382 16.52 22.85 13.41
N VAL A 383 16.46 23.78 12.46
CA VAL A 383 16.35 25.22 12.72
C VAL A 383 15.17 25.71 11.90
N ASP A 384 14.19 26.34 12.53
CA ASP A 384 13.00 26.81 11.85
C ASP A 384 13.30 28.04 11.02
N ALA A 385 12.70 28.12 9.82
CA ALA A 385 12.99 29.17 8.84
C ALA A 385 12.27 30.50 9.09
N ASP A 386 11.37 30.56 10.08
CA ASP A 386 10.54 31.73 10.38
C ASP A 386 10.78 32.27 11.80
N VAL A 387 10.52 33.57 11.99
CA VAL A 387 10.81 34.30 13.22
C VAL A 387 9.60 34.28 14.15
N THR A 388 9.68 33.48 15.21
CA THR A 388 8.68 33.49 16.27
C THR A 388 8.87 34.74 17.16
N THR A 389 7.78 35.24 17.73
CA THR A 389 7.79 36.36 18.68
C THR A 389 7.24 35.90 20.03
N ASP A 390 8.02 36.08 21.09
CA ASP A 390 7.61 35.79 22.48
C ASP A 390 6.48 36.73 22.95
N GLN A 391 5.78 36.34 24.01
CA GLN A 391 4.78 37.16 24.71
C GLN A 391 5.35 38.52 25.19
N ARG A 392 6.67 38.64 25.32
CA ARG A 392 7.40 39.88 25.65
C ARG A 392 7.79 40.74 24.43
N GLY A 393 7.43 40.33 23.22
CA GLY A 393 7.77 41.03 21.96
C GLY A 393 9.18 40.73 21.41
N ASN A 394 9.94 39.84 22.06
CA ASN A 394 11.26 39.43 21.58
C ASN A 394 11.14 38.49 20.38
N ARG A 395 11.88 38.77 19.31
CA ARG A 395 11.96 37.94 18.10
C ARG A 395 13.08 36.90 18.22
N TYR A 396 12.81 35.66 17.85
CA TYR A 396 13.79 34.57 17.86
C TYR A 396 13.48 33.53 16.77
N TYR A 397 14.51 32.78 16.36
CA TYR A 397 14.36 31.55 15.59
C TYR A 397 14.37 30.35 16.54
N LEU A 398 13.58 29.32 16.23
CA LEU A 398 13.50 28.10 17.04
C LEU A 398 14.50 27.06 16.51
N ALA A 399 15.46 26.66 17.33
CA ALA A 399 16.42 25.60 17.01
C ALA A 399 16.21 24.38 17.90
N ARG A 400 15.93 23.23 17.31
CA ARG A 400 15.73 21.96 18.02
C ARG A 400 17.05 21.20 18.11
N VAL A 401 17.54 21.00 19.33
CA VAL A 401 18.74 20.21 19.63
C VAL A 401 18.31 18.88 20.23
N ILE A 402 18.73 17.78 19.60
CA ILE A 402 18.56 16.44 20.17
C ILE A 402 19.75 16.12 21.10
N VAL A 403 19.46 15.61 22.29
CA VAL A 403 20.47 15.13 23.24
C VAL A 403 20.31 13.61 23.37
N PRO A 404 21.30 12.80 22.96
CA PRO A 404 21.15 11.35 22.99
C PRO A 404 21.20 10.78 24.42
N GLU A 405 20.62 9.59 24.59
CA GLU A 405 20.32 8.99 25.90
C GLU A 405 21.58 8.63 26.72
N ASP A 406 22.71 8.37 26.06
CA ASP A 406 24.02 8.17 26.70
C ASP A 406 24.52 9.44 27.42
N GLN A 407 24.19 10.61 26.87
CA GLN A 407 24.54 11.90 27.46
C GLN A 407 23.58 12.24 28.60
N LEU A 408 22.26 12.04 28.40
CA LEU A 408 21.26 12.21 29.45
C LEU A 408 21.57 11.32 30.68
N SER A 409 22.07 10.10 30.44
CA SER A 409 22.51 9.18 31.50
C SER A 409 23.64 9.74 32.39
N LYS A 410 24.45 10.68 31.90
CA LYS A 410 25.53 11.33 32.69
C LYS A 410 25.00 12.23 33.80
N LEU A 411 23.71 12.60 33.79
CA LEU A 411 23.05 13.36 34.86
C LEU A 411 22.70 12.49 36.09
N GLY A 412 23.09 11.22 36.12
CA GLY A 412 23.08 10.40 37.34
C GLY A 412 21.70 10.17 37.97
N GLY A 413 20.65 10.18 37.16
CA GLY A 413 19.26 9.99 37.62
C GLY A 413 18.59 11.23 38.22
N GLN A 414 19.17 12.43 38.07
CA GLN A 414 18.45 13.67 38.39
C GLN A 414 17.19 13.80 37.52
N LYS A 415 16.03 14.05 38.15
CA LYS A 415 14.73 14.11 37.45
C LYS A 415 14.64 15.37 36.58
N ILE A 416 14.87 15.19 35.28
CA ILE A 416 14.58 16.20 34.26
C ILE A 416 13.08 16.19 33.96
N VAL A 417 12.49 17.36 33.72
CA VAL A 417 11.05 17.57 33.52
C VAL A 417 10.84 18.51 32.33
N PRO A 418 9.82 18.33 31.47
CA PRO A 418 9.50 19.28 30.40
C PRO A 418 9.22 20.69 30.96
N GLY A 419 9.63 21.71 30.21
CA GLY A 419 9.64 23.11 30.65
C GLY A 419 10.87 23.51 31.48
N MET A 420 11.81 22.59 31.74
CA MET A 420 13.06 22.95 32.45
C MET A 420 13.92 23.91 31.59
N PRO A 421 14.38 25.05 32.14
CA PRO A 421 15.24 25.98 31.42
C PRO A 421 16.66 25.43 31.24
N THR A 422 17.21 25.70 30.07
CA THR A 422 18.52 25.24 29.59
C THR A 422 19.27 26.38 28.89
N GLU A 423 20.58 26.25 28.85
CA GLU A 423 21.48 27.08 28.06
C GLU A 423 22.13 26.18 27.00
N VAL A 424 22.12 26.63 25.74
CA VAL A 424 22.64 25.88 24.60
C VAL A 424 23.72 26.69 23.91
N LEU A 425 24.93 26.13 23.84
CA LEU A 425 26.08 26.70 23.14
C LEU A 425 26.34 25.90 21.85
N VAL A 426 25.95 26.43 20.70
CA VAL A 426 26.17 25.77 19.39
C VAL A 426 27.54 26.14 18.84
N LYS A 427 28.32 25.14 18.41
CA LYS A 427 29.66 25.30 17.84
C LYS A 427 29.56 25.68 16.36
N ALA A 428 29.41 26.97 16.09
CA ALA A 428 29.24 27.56 14.76
C ALA A 428 30.56 27.70 13.95
N GLY A 429 31.46 26.72 14.09
CA GLY A 429 32.78 26.67 13.44
C GLY A 429 33.85 27.55 14.10
N GLU A 430 34.86 27.90 13.31
CA GLU A 430 35.99 28.76 13.70
C GLU A 430 36.08 29.95 12.74
N ARG A 431 36.58 31.09 13.22
CA ARG A 431 36.86 32.29 12.43
C ARG A 431 38.24 32.86 12.78
N THR A 432 38.85 33.64 11.89
CA THR A 432 40.16 34.24 12.20
C THR A 432 40.03 35.55 13.00
N LEU A 433 41.11 35.96 13.69
CA LEU A 433 41.15 37.26 14.37
C LEU A 433 41.02 38.42 13.36
N LEU A 434 41.63 38.29 12.18
CA LEU A 434 41.52 39.29 11.12
C LEU A 434 40.06 39.41 10.66
N GLU A 435 39.41 38.30 10.35
CA GLU A 435 38.00 38.24 9.92
C GLU A 435 37.05 38.87 10.96
N TYR A 436 37.26 38.62 12.26
CA TYR A 436 36.47 39.25 13.31
C TYR A 436 36.61 40.79 13.33
N LEU A 437 37.81 41.31 13.07
CA LEU A 437 38.09 42.75 13.04
C LEU A 437 37.66 43.41 11.72
N THR A 438 37.74 42.71 10.59
CA THR A 438 37.38 43.28 9.27
C THR A 438 35.90 43.15 8.95
N LYS A 439 35.20 42.11 9.42
CA LYS A 439 33.78 41.88 9.07
C LYS A 439 32.88 43.11 9.31
N PRO A 440 32.93 43.84 10.45
CA PRO A 440 32.10 45.03 10.65
C PRO A 440 32.37 46.14 9.62
N LEU A 441 33.62 46.31 9.20
CA LEU A 441 33.99 47.28 8.17
C LEU A 441 33.43 46.86 6.80
N THR A 442 33.62 45.61 6.38
CA THR A 442 33.08 45.13 5.09
C THR A 442 31.56 45.16 5.07
N ASP A 443 30.89 44.73 6.14
CA ASP A 443 29.42 44.72 6.24
C ASP A 443 28.85 46.15 6.20
N SER A 444 29.56 47.13 6.76
CA SER A 444 29.23 48.56 6.66
C SER A 444 29.50 49.13 5.27
N PHE A 445 30.60 48.78 4.60
CA PHE A 445 30.84 49.18 3.20
C PHE A 445 29.80 48.61 2.25
N PHE A 446 29.40 47.34 2.40
CA PHE A 446 28.31 46.73 1.61
C PHE A 446 26.94 47.38 1.88
N ARG A 447 26.69 47.87 3.09
CA ARG A 447 25.48 48.65 3.41
C ARG A 447 25.53 50.07 2.82
N ALA A 448 26.70 50.72 2.82
CA ALA A 448 26.87 52.08 2.29
C ALA A 448 26.76 52.16 0.75
N PHE A 449 26.98 51.05 0.04
CA PHE A 449 26.83 50.96 -1.43
C PHE A 449 25.49 50.38 -1.90
N LYS A 450 24.49 50.28 -1.00
CA LYS A 450 23.09 49.97 -1.34
C LYS A 450 22.13 50.90 -0.61
N GLU A 451 21.64 51.91 -1.31
CA GLU A 451 20.32 52.47 -1.00
C GLU A 451 19.24 51.40 -1.28
N VAL A 452 18.18 51.41 -0.46
CA VAL A 452 16.95 50.61 -0.57
C VAL A 452 15.79 51.51 -0.16
#